data_AF-A0A2P2C0I5-F1
#
_entry.id   AF-A0A2P2C0I5-F1
#
_cell.length_a   1.000
_cell.length_b   1.000
_cell.length_c   1.000
_cell.angle_alpha   90.00
_cell.angle_beta   90.00
_cell.angle_gamma   90.00
#
_symmetry.space_group_name_H-M   'P 1'
#
loop_
_entity.id
_entity.type
_entity.pdbx_description
1 polymer ?
#
loop_
_entity_poly.entity_id
_entity_poly.type
_entity_poly.pdbx_seq_one_letter_code
_entity_poly.pdbx_strand_id
1 'polypeptide(L)'
;MPAPRNAAKSRSRVHRGSVGSRQALIELPAAGCSLPVPDIPEVREWTDAERARWSELWESPQATQWDETARGTVAALVIFESGIFSGSASAWQAQEARYAAESLGLTPRALGQLGWRIVE
;
A
#
# COMPACT_ATOMS: atom_id res chain seq x y z
N MET A 1 17.12 -5.95 44.08
CA MET A 1 16.45 -4.82 43.41
C MET A 1 17.09 -4.62 42.05
N PRO A 2 16.38 -4.77 40.91
CA PRO A 2 17.00 -4.49 39.62
C PRO A 2 17.21 -2.98 39.45
N ALA A 3 18.36 -2.60 38.89
CA ALA A 3 18.78 -1.20 38.72
C ALA A 3 17.87 -0.42 37.74
N PRO A 4 17.67 0.90 37.95
CA PRO A 4 16.82 1.71 37.08
C PRO A 4 17.44 1.86 35.68
N ARG A 5 16.63 1.63 34.64
CA ARG A 5 17.07 1.67 33.23
C ARG A 5 17.33 3.12 32.80
N ASN A 6 18.56 3.36 32.34
CA ASN A 6 19.13 4.61 31.82
C ASN A 6 18.16 5.55 31.07
N ALA A 7 17.72 6.62 31.75
CA ALA A 7 16.90 7.71 31.19
C ALA A 7 17.68 8.68 30.26
N ALA A 8 19.02 8.66 30.30
CA ALA A 8 19.88 9.64 29.63
C ALA A 8 20.17 9.34 28.13
N LYS A 9 19.63 8.26 27.54
CA LYS A 9 19.88 7.98 26.12
C LYS A 9 18.92 8.78 25.23
N SER A 10 19.48 9.64 24.40
CA SER A 10 18.78 10.46 23.38
C SER A 10 17.86 9.64 22.44
N ARG A 11 18.07 8.32 22.30
CA ARG A 11 17.23 7.42 21.50
C ARG A 11 16.26 6.56 22.34
N SER A 12 15.90 6.99 23.55
CA SER A 12 14.86 6.39 24.36
C SER A 12 13.51 6.44 23.63
N ARG A 13 12.68 5.38 23.77
CA ARG A 13 11.32 5.32 23.20
C ARG A 13 10.44 6.50 23.64
N VAL A 14 10.76 7.08 24.79
CA VAL A 14 10.07 8.26 25.37
C VAL A 14 10.19 9.50 24.48
N HIS A 15 11.25 9.62 23.67
CA HIS A 15 11.52 10.82 22.88
C HIS A 15 11.15 10.71 21.39
N ARG A 16 10.55 9.61 20.95
CA ARG A 16 10.24 9.39 19.51
C ARG A 16 9.03 10.21 19.01
N GLY A 17 8.27 10.85 19.89
CA GLY A 17 6.99 11.48 19.54
C GLY A 17 7.00 12.97 19.24
N SER A 18 8.12 13.69 19.39
CA SER A 18 8.08 15.15 19.58
C SER A 18 8.73 16.03 18.51
N VAL A 19 9.28 15.51 17.41
CA VAL A 19 9.96 16.38 16.44
C VAL A 19 9.59 16.03 15.01
N GLY A 20 8.55 16.70 14.54
CA GLY A 20 8.11 16.75 13.15
C GLY A 20 6.78 17.48 13.10
N SER A 21 6.70 18.60 12.39
CA SER A 21 5.42 19.24 12.10
C SER A 21 4.48 18.18 11.53
N ARG A 22 3.36 17.90 12.21
CA ARG A 22 2.33 17.04 11.63
C ARG A 22 1.80 17.76 10.40
N GLN A 23 2.31 17.41 9.22
CA GLN A 23 1.57 17.66 7.99
C GLN A 23 0.19 17.03 8.17
N ALA A 24 -0.86 17.78 7.82
CA ALA A 24 -2.21 17.26 7.83
C ALA A 24 -2.23 16.05 6.89
N LEU A 25 -2.61 14.88 7.43
CA LEU A 25 -2.73 13.67 6.64
C LEU A 25 -3.90 13.84 5.67
N ILE A 26 -3.73 13.38 4.44
CA ILE A 26 -4.81 13.29 3.45
C ILE A 26 -5.76 12.19 3.92
N GLU A 27 -7.04 12.54 4.02
CA GLU A 27 -8.12 11.65 4.41
C GLU A 27 -8.68 10.94 3.19
N LEU A 28 -8.63 9.62 3.21
CA LEU A 28 -9.16 8.75 2.17
C LEU A 28 -10.48 8.14 2.67
N PRO A 29 -11.57 8.16 1.89
CA PRO A 29 -12.85 7.62 2.29
C PRO A 29 -12.78 6.09 2.39
N ALA A 30 -13.21 5.51 3.51
CA ALA A 30 -13.25 4.05 3.71
C ALA A 30 -14.16 3.35 2.70
N ALA A 31 -15.18 4.05 2.18
CA ALA A 31 -16.07 3.57 1.13
C ALA A 31 -15.37 3.33 -0.22
N GLY A 32 -14.15 3.83 -0.41
CA GLY A 32 -13.36 3.59 -1.61
C GLY A 32 -13.40 4.71 -2.65
N CYS A 33 -12.84 4.42 -3.82
CA CYS A 33 -12.85 5.32 -4.97
C CYS A 33 -14.14 5.17 -5.78
N SER A 34 -14.86 6.28 -6.00
CA SER A 34 -16.10 6.30 -6.79
C SER A 34 -15.89 6.56 -8.28
N LEU A 35 -14.63 6.69 -8.72
CA LEU A 35 -14.32 6.87 -10.14
C LEU A 35 -14.45 5.52 -10.87
N PRO A 36 -14.76 5.52 -12.18
CA PRO A 36 -14.82 4.29 -12.95
C PRO A 36 -13.50 3.53 -12.88
N VAL A 37 -13.57 2.21 -12.70
CA VAL A 37 -12.42 1.32 -12.80
C VAL A 37 -11.84 1.40 -14.22
N PRO A 38 -10.54 1.70 -14.39
CA PRO A 38 -9.91 1.76 -15.70
C PRO A 38 -9.88 0.41 -16.40
N ASP A 39 -9.83 0.42 -17.74
CA ASP A 39 -9.66 -0.80 -18.52
C ASP A 39 -8.31 -1.47 -18.22
N ILE A 40 -8.40 -2.77 -17.92
CA ILE A 40 -7.21 -3.58 -17.68
C ILE A 40 -6.35 -3.65 -18.95
N PRO A 41 -5.01 -3.51 -18.88
CA PRO A 41 -4.17 -3.54 -20.07
C PRO A 41 -4.31 -4.85 -20.86
N GLU A 42 -4.66 -4.77 -22.14
CA GLU A 42 -4.85 -5.93 -23.03
C GLU A 42 -3.52 -6.53 -23.56
N VAL A 43 -2.48 -6.52 -22.73
CA VAL A 43 -1.14 -7.03 -23.08
C VAL A 43 -1.00 -8.55 -22.88
N ARG A 44 -1.96 -9.17 -22.19
CA ARG A 44 -2.00 -10.61 -21.91
C ARG A 44 -3.44 -11.06 -21.64
N GLU A 45 -3.66 -12.37 -21.60
CA GLU A 45 -4.88 -12.92 -21.03
C GLU A 45 -4.89 -12.72 -19.51
N TRP A 46 -6.04 -12.27 -19.00
CA TRP A 46 -6.31 -12.08 -17.57
C TRP A 46 -7.38 -13.07 -17.13
N THR A 47 -7.13 -13.77 -16.04
CA THR A 47 -8.13 -14.64 -15.41
C THR A 47 -9.22 -13.81 -14.74
N ASP A 48 -10.37 -14.42 -14.47
CA ASP A 48 -11.48 -13.74 -13.78
C ASP A 48 -11.06 -13.27 -12.38
N ALA A 49 -10.23 -14.06 -11.68
CA ALA A 49 -9.70 -13.69 -10.37
C ALA A 49 -8.79 -12.45 -10.45
N GLU A 50 -7.97 -12.33 -11.49
CA GLU A 50 -7.11 -11.17 -11.67
C GLU A 50 -7.90 -9.92 -12.07
N ARG A 51 -8.96 -10.06 -12.88
CA ARG A 51 -9.87 -8.96 -13.21
C ARG A 51 -10.64 -8.48 -11.96
N ALA A 52 -11.11 -9.41 -11.14
CA ALA A 52 -11.76 -9.08 -9.87
C ALA A 52 -10.80 -8.33 -8.94
N ARG A 53 -9.56 -8.80 -8.83
CA ARG A 53 -8.53 -8.14 -8.01
C ARG A 53 -8.15 -6.76 -8.55
N TRP A 54 -8.09 -6.60 -9.87
CA TRP A 54 -7.89 -5.31 -10.52
C TRP A 54 -8.99 -4.31 -10.11
N SER A 55 -10.26 -4.70 -10.22
CA SER A 55 -11.40 -3.87 -9.81
C SER A 55 -11.34 -3.53 -8.32
N GLU A 56 -11.10 -4.52 -7.46
CA GLU A 56 -10.99 -4.31 -6.01
C GLU A 56 -9.91 -3.28 -5.65
N LEU A 57 -8.75 -3.33 -6.31
CA LEU A 57 -7.69 -2.36 -6.07
C LEU A 57 -8.11 -0.95 -6.51
N TRP A 58 -8.72 -0.79 -7.68
CA TRP A 58 -9.19 0.51 -8.18
C TRP A 58 -10.40 1.07 -7.44
N GLU A 59 -11.16 0.23 -6.76
CA GLU A 59 -12.26 0.63 -5.88
C GLU A 59 -11.77 0.95 -4.46
N SER A 60 -10.51 0.65 -4.11
CA SER A 60 -9.98 0.89 -2.76
C SER A 60 -9.90 2.38 -2.40
N PRO A 61 -9.85 2.73 -1.09
CA PRO A 61 -9.65 4.12 -0.65
C PRO A 61 -8.39 4.76 -1.24
N GLN A 62 -7.32 3.99 -1.39
CA GLN A 62 -6.04 4.41 -1.94
C GLN A 62 -6.15 4.88 -3.40
N ALA A 63 -7.04 4.25 -4.17
CA ALA A 63 -7.24 4.59 -5.58
C ALA A 63 -7.76 6.01 -5.79
N THR A 64 -8.29 6.67 -4.75
CA THR A 64 -8.65 8.10 -4.83
C THR A 64 -7.42 9.01 -5.04
N GLN A 65 -6.22 8.51 -4.75
CA GLN A 65 -4.94 9.22 -4.94
C GLN A 65 -4.17 8.72 -6.16
N TRP A 66 -4.68 7.73 -6.88
CA TRP A 66 -4.04 7.18 -8.06
C TRP A 66 -4.52 7.90 -9.32
N ASP A 67 -3.63 8.00 -10.30
CA ASP A 67 -3.94 8.45 -11.65
C ASP A 67 -3.49 7.39 -12.67
N GLU A 68 -3.52 7.72 -13.97
CA GLU A 68 -3.11 6.80 -15.05
C GLU A 68 -1.68 6.24 -14.85
N THR A 69 -0.80 6.96 -14.14
CA THR A 69 0.57 6.50 -13.88
C THR A 69 0.63 5.29 -12.94
N ALA A 70 -0.39 5.08 -12.10
CA ALA A 70 -0.48 3.93 -11.21
C ALA A 70 -0.87 2.64 -11.93
N ARG A 71 -1.48 2.74 -13.13
CA ARG A 71 -2.06 1.62 -13.89
C ARG A 71 -1.08 0.47 -14.12
N GLY A 72 0.17 0.77 -14.47
CA GLY A 72 1.22 -0.23 -14.65
C GLY A 72 1.59 -0.94 -13.34
N THR A 73 1.68 -0.20 -12.24
CA THR A 73 2.03 -0.72 -10.91
C THR A 73 0.92 -1.62 -10.36
N VAL A 74 -0.35 -1.23 -10.53
CA VAL A 74 -1.51 -2.07 -10.15
C VAL A 74 -1.50 -3.37 -10.96
N ALA A 75 -1.25 -3.30 -12.28
CA ALA A 75 -1.19 -4.49 -13.13
C ALA A 75 -0.07 -5.45 -12.69
N ALA A 76 1.11 -4.91 -12.39
CA ALA A 76 2.24 -5.68 -11.90
C ALA A 76 1.93 -6.35 -10.55
N LEU A 77 1.29 -5.62 -9.62
CA LEU A 77 0.88 -6.18 -8.34
C LEU A 77 -0.08 -7.37 -8.52
N VAL A 78 -1.11 -7.24 -9.35
CA VAL A 78 -2.07 -8.33 -9.63
C VAL A 78 -1.35 -9.55 -10.19
N ILE A 79 -0.41 -9.37 -11.13
CA ILE A 79 0.40 -10.46 -11.68
C ILE A 79 1.21 -11.17 -10.58
N PHE A 80 1.87 -10.40 -9.72
CA PHE A 80 2.69 -10.99 -8.66
C PHE A 80 1.86 -11.67 -7.59
N GLU A 81 0.74 -11.08 -7.14
CA GLU A 81 -0.18 -11.69 -6.19
C GLU A 81 -0.75 -13.01 -6.72
N SER A 82 -1.18 -13.04 -7.98
CA SER A 82 -1.65 -14.24 -8.68
C SER A 82 -0.59 -15.36 -8.66
N GLY A 83 0.66 -15.03 -9.00
CA GLY A 83 1.79 -15.98 -8.94
C GLY A 83 2.14 -16.44 -7.52
N ILE A 84 2.02 -15.57 -6.52
CA ILE A 84 2.27 -15.92 -5.12
C ILE A 84 1.23 -16.92 -4.62
N PHE A 85 -0.06 -16.65 -4.89
CA PHE A 85 -1.14 -17.51 -4.42
C PHE A 85 -1.21 -18.85 -5.15
N SER A 86 -0.78 -18.90 -6.42
CA SER A 86 -0.66 -20.15 -7.17
C SER A 86 0.59 -20.97 -6.81
N GLY A 87 1.52 -20.39 -6.03
CA GLY A 87 2.79 -21.02 -5.70
C GLY A 87 3.83 -21.03 -6.83
N SER A 88 3.59 -20.28 -7.91
CA SER A 88 4.51 -20.17 -9.05
C SER A 88 5.52 -19.02 -8.94
N ALA A 89 5.34 -18.11 -7.97
CA ALA A 89 6.22 -16.95 -7.81
C ALA A 89 7.57 -17.32 -7.16
N SER A 90 8.63 -16.76 -7.74
CA SER A 90 9.96 -16.73 -7.12
C SER A 90 10.02 -15.75 -5.93
N ALA A 91 11.06 -15.88 -5.10
CA ALA A 91 11.30 -14.97 -3.97
C ALA A 91 11.46 -13.51 -4.39
N TRP A 92 12.06 -13.26 -5.56
CA TRP A 92 12.15 -11.93 -6.16
C TRP A 92 10.76 -11.40 -6.50
N GLN A 93 9.92 -12.16 -7.22
CA GLN A 93 8.57 -11.69 -7.56
C GLN A 93 7.74 -11.35 -6.30
N ALA A 94 7.90 -12.13 -5.22
CA ALA A 94 7.30 -11.80 -3.93
C ALA A 94 7.85 -10.52 -3.29
N GLN A 95 9.11 -10.16 -3.58
CA GLN A 95 9.69 -8.89 -3.15
C GLN A 95 9.16 -7.71 -3.96
N GLU A 96 9.04 -7.83 -5.29
CA GLU A 96 8.45 -6.78 -6.13
C GLU A 96 6.98 -6.54 -5.77
N ALA A 97 6.21 -7.58 -5.45
CA ALA A 97 4.85 -7.44 -4.95
C ALA A 97 4.78 -6.54 -3.71
N ARG A 98 5.72 -6.72 -2.76
CA ARG A 98 5.79 -5.87 -1.57
C ARG A 98 6.15 -4.43 -1.92
N TYR A 99 7.06 -4.20 -2.86
CA TYR A 99 7.41 -2.85 -3.30
C TYR A 99 6.24 -2.16 -4.02
N ALA A 100 5.53 -2.88 -4.88
CA ALA A 100 4.32 -2.36 -5.55
C ALA A 100 3.22 -2.03 -4.53
N ALA A 101 3.00 -2.89 -3.53
CA ALA A 101 2.03 -2.62 -2.47
C ALA A 101 2.41 -1.38 -1.63
N GLU A 102 3.71 -1.16 -1.38
CA GLU A 102 4.17 0.04 -0.68
C GLU A 102 4.04 1.30 -1.54
N SER A 103 4.36 1.25 -2.84
CA SER A 103 4.22 2.41 -3.72
C SER A 103 2.76 2.82 -3.94
N LEU A 104 1.83 1.86 -3.88
CA LEU A 104 0.39 2.08 -3.99
C LEU A 104 -0.29 2.48 -2.67
N GLY A 105 0.43 2.50 -1.53
CA GLY A 105 -0.16 2.85 -0.24
C GLY A 105 -1.05 1.76 0.37
N LEU A 106 -0.86 0.51 -0.02
CA LEU A 106 -1.74 -0.61 0.41
C LEU A 106 -1.39 -1.17 1.79
N THR A 107 -0.27 -0.75 2.39
CA THR A 107 0.13 -1.16 3.74
C THR A 107 -0.03 -0.02 4.75
N PRO A 108 -0.26 -0.30 6.05
CA PRO A 108 -0.33 0.76 7.07
C PRO A 108 0.94 1.63 7.14
N ARG A 109 2.10 1.02 6.86
CA ARG A 109 3.36 1.75 6.78
C ARG A 109 3.36 2.71 5.59
N ALA A 110 2.99 2.23 4.42
CA ALA A 110 2.96 3.02 3.20
C ALA A 110 1.96 4.18 3.28
N LEU A 111 0.75 3.95 3.84
CA LEU A 111 -0.21 5.01 4.13
C LEU A 111 0.44 6.13 4.95
N GLY A 112 1.10 5.79 6.06
CA GLY A 112 1.80 6.79 6.88
C GLY A 112 2.95 7.50 6.17
N GLN A 113 3.67 6.81 5.27
CA GLN A 113 4.77 7.39 4.50
C GLN A 113 4.29 8.35 3.39
N LEU A 114 3.17 8.03 2.76
CA LEU A 114 2.53 8.86 1.73
C LEU A 114 1.70 10.00 2.35
N GLY A 115 1.59 10.05 3.67
CA GLY A 115 0.82 11.06 4.38
C GLY A 115 -0.69 10.83 4.28
N TRP A 116 -1.12 9.58 4.11
CA TRP A 116 -2.51 9.19 3.95
C TRP A 116 -3.06 8.55 5.23
N ARG A 117 -4.38 8.69 5.44
CA ARG A 117 -5.14 7.94 6.44
C ARG A 117 -6.52 7.61 5.90
N ILE A 118 -7.03 6.43 6.22
CA ILE A 118 -8.41 6.05 5.89
C ILE A 118 -9.33 6.52 7.02
N VAL A 119 -10.47 7.12 6.67
CA VAL A 119 -11.51 7.60 7.59
C VAL A 119 -12.89 7.12 7.16
N GLU A 120 -13.81 6.99 8.12
CA GLU A 120 -15.22 6.64 7.89
C GLU A 120 -15.97 7.72 7.11
#